data_AF-A0A067MX00-F1
#
_entry.id   AF-A0A067MX00-F1
#
_cell.length_a   1.000
_cell.length_b   1.000
_cell.length_c   1.000
_cell.angle_alpha   90.00
_cell.angle_beta   90.00
_cell.angle_gamma   90.00
#
_symmetry.space_group_name_H-M   'P 1'
#
loop_
_entity.id
_entity.type
_entity.pdbx_description
1 polymer ?
#
loop_
_entity_poly.entity_id
_entity_poly.type
_entity_poly.pdbx_seq_one_letter_code
_entity_poly.pdbx_strand_id
1 'polypeptide(L)'
;LPHLEGAFRAFLKGTRATWVRFTSELEPGGRIDSTSPSERHLAFMRATNDDNEGALAAFKQGMCRAPGLTTQQFSATKMYHQNDTYSFMKRCFGPEDHQVVMRQTRVLDGSGIAEAERTAQAKHYAEVQAKKAAR
;
A
#
# COMPACT_ATOMS: atom_id res chain seq x y z
N LEU A 1 35.54 9.73 -8.52
CA LEU A 1 34.86 8.88 -9.53
C LEU A 1 34.91 9.57 -10.89
N PRO A 2 35.93 9.31 -11.72
CA PRO A 2 36.15 10.05 -12.98
C PRO A 2 35.04 9.89 -14.03
N HIS A 3 34.28 8.79 -14.00
CA HIS A 3 33.17 8.55 -14.95
C HIS A 3 31.81 9.13 -14.50
N LEU A 4 31.69 9.54 -13.24
CA LEU A 4 30.44 10.08 -12.69
C LEU A 4 30.13 11.46 -13.26
N GLU A 5 31.16 12.26 -13.51
CA GLU A 5 31.01 13.64 -13.99
C GLU A 5 30.35 13.69 -15.38
N GLY A 6 30.81 12.86 -16.32
CA GLY A 6 30.25 12.78 -17.66
C GLY A 6 28.79 12.30 -17.65
N ALA A 7 28.51 11.23 -16.87
CA ALA A 7 27.17 10.68 -16.73
C ALA A 7 26.20 11.70 -16.09
N PHE A 8 26.63 12.40 -15.05
CA PHE A 8 25.82 13.41 -14.38
C PHE A 8 25.52 14.60 -15.31
N ARG A 9 26.52 15.10 -16.04
CA ARG A 9 26.31 16.19 -17.03
C ARG A 9 25.34 15.76 -18.14
N ALA A 10 25.43 14.52 -18.63
CA ALA A 10 24.51 14.01 -19.63
C ALA A 10 23.07 13.90 -19.08
N PHE A 11 22.91 13.39 -17.85
CA PHE A 11 21.62 13.33 -17.16
C PHE A 11 20.99 14.71 -16.98
N LEU A 12 21.73 15.70 -16.46
CA LEU A 12 21.22 17.05 -16.28
C LEU A 12 20.79 17.70 -17.60
N LYS A 13 21.57 17.51 -18.67
CA LYS A 13 21.23 18.00 -20.01
C LYS A 13 19.95 17.33 -20.53
N GLY A 14 19.83 16.01 -20.39
CA GLY A 14 18.69 15.24 -20.88
C GLY A 14 17.39 15.56 -20.12
N THR A 15 17.48 15.80 -18.81
CA THR A 15 16.30 16.06 -17.97
C THR A 15 15.84 17.52 -17.99
N ARG A 16 16.65 18.45 -18.50
CA ARG A 16 16.34 19.90 -18.49
C ARG A 16 14.95 20.22 -19.06
N ALA A 17 14.62 19.70 -20.24
CA ALA A 17 13.32 19.98 -20.87
C ALA A 17 12.15 19.41 -20.04
N THR A 18 12.36 18.25 -19.44
CA THR A 18 11.39 17.62 -18.53
C THR A 18 11.20 18.47 -17.29
N TRP A 19 12.28 18.92 -16.64
CA TRP A 19 12.21 19.79 -15.47
C TRP A 19 11.43 21.07 -15.75
N VAL A 20 11.74 21.77 -16.85
CA VAL A 20 11.02 22.99 -17.25
C VAL A 20 9.51 22.73 -17.41
N ARG A 21 9.13 21.62 -18.05
CA ARG A 21 7.71 21.26 -18.21
C ARG A 21 7.03 20.92 -16.90
N PHE A 22 7.75 20.30 -15.96
CA PHE A 22 7.21 19.96 -14.64
C PHE A 22 7.10 21.18 -13.72
N THR A 23 8.00 22.15 -13.84
CA THR A 23 8.01 23.32 -12.95
C THR A 23 7.19 24.49 -13.49
N SER A 24 6.84 24.52 -14.77
CA SER A 24 6.10 25.65 -15.36
C SER A 24 4.72 25.87 -14.74
N GLU A 25 4.08 24.83 -14.20
CA GLU A 25 2.81 24.98 -13.49
C GLU A 25 2.93 25.63 -12.11
N LEU A 26 4.15 25.69 -11.55
CA LEU A 26 4.49 26.28 -10.26
C LEU A 26 4.99 27.73 -10.37
N GLU A 27 5.21 28.24 -11.59
CA GLU A 27 5.65 29.62 -11.81
C GLU A 27 4.57 30.62 -11.36
N PRO A 28 4.93 31.86 -10.97
CA PRO A 28 3.95 32.91 -10.70
C PRO A 28 3.04 33.14 -11.92
N GLY A 29 1.72 33.16 -11.71
CA GLY A 29 0.71 33.17 -12.77
C GLY A 29 0.51 31.82 -13.49
N GLY A 30 1.27 30.79 -13.11
CA GLY A 30 1.11 29.41 -13.55
C GLY A 30 -0.13 28.76 -12.96
N ARG A 31 -0.47 27.57 -13.47
CA ARG A 31 -1.75 26.90 -13.18
C ARG A 31 -2.01 26.67 -11.68
N ILE A 32 -0.98 26.32 -10.90
CA ILE A 32 -1.09 26.09 -9.45
C ILE A 32 -1.22 27.42 -8.69
N ASP A 33 -0.47 28.44 -9.12
CA ASP A 33 -0.55 29.79 -8.54
C ASP A 33 -1.93 30.41 -8.78
N SER A 34 -2.49 30.23 -9.98
CA SER A 34 -3.81 30.73 -10.38
C SER A 34 -4.99 29.88 -9.87
N THR A 35 -4.74 28.79 -9.16
CA THR A 35 -5.80 27.88 -8.69
C THR A 35 -6.65 28.55 -7.61
N SER A 36 -7.97 28.50 -7.74
CA SER A 36 -8.91 29.04 -6.75
C SER A 36 -8.87 28.26 -5.43
N PRO A 37 -9.36 28.85 -4.31
CA PRO A 37 -9.43 28.14 -3.04
C PRO A 37 -10.23 26.83 -3.09
N SER A 38 -11.32 26.77 -3.87
CA SER A 38 -12.13 25.57 -4.04
C SER A 38 -11.41 24.48 -4.85
N GLU A 39 -10.71 24.85 -5.92
CA GLU A 39 -9.89 23.92 -6.69
C GLU A 39 -8.69 23.41 -5.88
N ARG A 40 -8.06 24.26 -5.06
CA ARG A 40 -7.00 23.83 -4.13
C ARG A 40 -7.52 22.85 -3.08
N HIS A 41 -8.74 23.07 -2.59
CA HIS A 41 -9.40 22.14 -1.68
C HIS A 41 -9.75 20.81 -2.34
N LEU A 42 -10.20 20.83 -3.60
CA LEU A 42 -10.49 19.61 -4.36
C LEU A 42 -9.22 18.85 -4.76
N ALA A 43 -8.15 19.59 -5.09
CA ALA A 43 -6.83 19.05 -5.39
C ALA A 43 -6.05 18.63 -4.14
N PHE A 44 -6.53 18.98 -2.93
CA PHE A 44 -5.98 18.48 -1.69
C PHE A 44 -6.23 16.98 -1.60
N MET A 45 -5.27 16.22 -2.13
CA MET A 45 -5.07 14.87 -1.68
C MET A 45 -4.35 15.00 -0.35
N ARG A 46 -4.83 14.30 0.70
CA ARG A 46 -3.92 13.87 1.79
C ARG A 46 -2.64 13.37 1.12
N ALA A 47 -1.47 13.50 1.74
CA ALA A 47 -0.27 12.82 1.25
C ALA A 47 -0.54 11.30 1.25
N THR A 48 -1.22 10.82 0.21
CA THR A 48 -2.13 9.67 0.29
C THR A 48 -1.34 8.39 0.19
N ASN A 49 -0.05 8.52 -0.09
CA ASN A 49 0.87 7.42 -0.03
C ASN A 49 1.51 7.25 1.34
N ASP A 50 1.56 8.23 2.25
CA ASP A 50 2.25 8.00 3.52
C ASP A 50 1.48 6.97 4.38
N ASP A 51 0.16 7.08 4.43
CA ASP A 51 -0.69 6.13 5.15
C ASP A 51 -0.68 4.74 4.48
N ASN A 52 -0.70 4.69 3.14
CA ASN A 52 -0.69 3.44 2.36
C ASN A 52 0.69 2.77 2.34
N GLU A 53 1.77 3.54 2.19
CA GLU A 53 3.17 3.10 2.33
C GLU A 53 3.43 2.63 3.75
N GLY A 54 2.93 3.36 4.75
CA GLY A 54 3.00 2.98 6.15
C GLY A 54 2.28 1.65 6.42
N ALA A 55 1.08 1.47 5.87
CA ALA A 55 0.33 0.22 5.96
C ALA A 55 1.07 -0.93 5.26
N LEU A 56 1.62 -0.69 4.06
CA LEU A 56 2.39 -1.69 3.32
C LEU A 56 3.69 -2.06 4.04
N ALA A 57 4.40 -1.09 4.61
CA ALA A 57 5.60 -1.31 5.40
C ALA A 57 5.28 -2.14 6.66
N ALA A 58 4.19 -1.80 7.37
CA ALA A 58 3.72 -2.56 8.51
C ALA A 58 3.33 -4.00 8.13
N PHE A 59 2.67 -4.19 6.98
CA PHE A 59 2.33 -5.51 6.44
C PHE A 59 3.59 -6.35 6.17
N LYS A 60 4.56 -5.79 5.45
CA LYS A 60 5.84 -6.44 5.16
C LYS A 60 6.57 -6.83 6.44
N GLN A 61 6.67 -5.92 7.41
CA GLN A 61 7.30 -6.21 8.70
C GLN A 61 6.55 -7.32 9.46
N GLY A 62 5.22 -7.32 9.42
CA GLY A 62 4.38 -8.37 9.99
C GLY A 62 4.67 -9.74 9.38
N MET A 63 4.69 -9.83 8.04
CA MET A 63 5.03 -11.08 7.33
C MET A 63 6.46 -11.55 7.64
N CYS A 64 7.42 -10.64 7.75
CA CYS A 64 8.79 -11.00 8.11
C CYS A 64 8.88 -11.61 9.52
N ARG A 65 8.14 -11.07 10.49
CA ARG A 65 8.14 -11.56 11.88
C ARG A 65 7.28 -12.81 12.06
N ALA A 66 6.23 -12.96 11.26
CA ALA A 66 5.32 -14.09 11.29
C ALA A 66 5.07 -14.60 9.86
N PRO A 67 5.93 -15.48 9.33
CA PRO A 67 5.81 -15.99 7.96
C PRO A 67 4.51 -16.77 7.69
N GLY A 68 3.89 -17.30 8.74
CA GLY A 68 2.59 -17.96 8.67
C GLY A 68 1.39 -17.02 8.52
N LEU A 69 1.57 -15.73 8.77
CA LEU A 69 0.50 -14.73 8.75
C LEU A 69 -0.09 -14.58 7.35
N THR A 70 -1.42 -14.64 7.26
CA THR A 70 -2.13 -14.43 5.99
C THR A 70 -2.51 -12.96 5.82
N THR A 71 -2.73 -12.53 4.57
CA THR A 71 -3.21 -11.17 4.26
C THR A 71 -4.51 -10.87 5.00
N GLN A 72 -5.43 -11.84 5.02
CA GLN A 72 -6.71 -11.72 5.73
C GLN A 72 -6.53 -11.57 7.24
N GLN A 73 -5.66 -12.36 7.87
CA GLN A 73 -5.37 -12.24 9.31
C GLN A 73 -4.79 -10.87 9.64
N PHE A 74 -3.82 -10.38 8.85
CA PHE A 74 -3.26 -9.05 9.06
C PHE A 74 -4.33 -7.94 8.98
N SER A 75 -5.14 -7.96 7.92
CA SER A 75 -6.22 -6.98 7.71
C SER A 75 -7.27 -7.06 8.82
N ALA A 76 -7.66 -8.27 9.24
CA ALA A 76 -8.62 -8.48 10.32
C ALA A 76 -8.08 -7.93 11.65
N THR A 77 -6.81 -8.18 11.99
CA THR A 77 -6.18 -7.61 13.19
C THR A 77 -6.12 -6.09 13.13
N LYS A 78 -5.76 -5.51 11.99
CA LYS A 78 -5.73 -4.05 11.81
C LYS A 78 -7.11 -3.43 12.01
N MET A 79 -8.13 -4.01 11.40
CA MET A 79 -9.53 -3.57 11.57
C MET A 79 -10.01 -3.74 13.01
N TYR A 80 -9.68 -4.86 13.66
CA TYR A 80 -10.06 -5.12 15.05
C TYR A 80 -9.58 -4.01 15.99
N HIS A 81 -8.35 -3.52 15.78
CA HIS A 81 -7.80 -2.40 16.53
C HIS A 81 -8.36 -1.05 16.10
N GLN A 82 -8.46 -0.77 14.80
CA GLN A 82 -8.97 0.51 14.30
C GLN A 82 -10.43 0.77 14.71
N ASN A 83 -11.25 -0.27 14.73
CA ASN A 83 -12.67 -0.18 15.03
C ASN A 83 -13.00 -0.38 16.51
N ASP A 84 -11.98 -0.55 17.38
CA ASP A 84 -12.15 -0.91 18.79
C ASP A 84 -13.15 -2.08 18.98
N THR A 85 -12.98 -3.12 18.16
CA THR A 85 -13.90 -4.27 18.15
C THR A 85 -13.91 -4.99 19.49
N TYR A 86 -12.83 -4.92 20.27
CA TYR A 86 -12.79 -5.44 21.63
C TYR A 86 -13.84 -4.80 22.54
N SER A 87 -13.91 -3.47 22.59
CA SER A 87 -14.87 -2.77 23.44
C SER A 87 -16.31 -3.06 23.02
N PHE A 88 -16.55 -3.13 21.71
CA PHE A 88 -17.85 -3.53 21.18
C PHE A 88 -18.23 -4.95 21.65
N MET A 89 -17.34 -5.94 21.46
CA MET A 89 -17.58 -7.31 21.91
C MET A 89 -17.81 -7.37 23.42
N LYS A 90 -16.99 -6.70 24.23
CA LYS A 90 -17.14 -6.67 25.69
C LYS A 90 -18.49 -6.10 26.13
N ARG A 91 -19.01 -5.10 25.40
CA ARG A 91 -20.29 -4.46 25.72
C ARG A 91 -21.50 -5.25 25.22
N CYS A 92 -21.38 -5.91 24.07
CA CYS A 92 -22.52 -6.43 23.33
C CYS A 92 -22.60 -7.96 23.26
N PHE A 93 -21.49 -8.68 23.44
CA PHE A 93 -21.48 -10.13 23.27
C PHE A 93 -21.87 -10.87 24.55
N GLY A 94 -22.72 -11.88 24.38
CA GLY A 94 -22.88 -12.97 25.32
C GLY A 94 -22.01 -14.19 24.95
N PRO A 95 -22.01 -15.24 25.79
CA PRO A 95 -21.26 -16.47 25.53
C PRO A 95 -21.62 -17.15 24.20
N GLU A 96 -22.88 -17.06 23.76
CA GLU A 96 -23.33 -17.65 22.49
C GLU A 96 -22.73 -16.93 21.27
N ASP A 97 -22.66 -15.60 21.30
CA ASP A 97 -22.06 -14.80 20.21
C ASP A 97 -20.58 -15.17 20.02
N HIS A 98 -19.86 -15.38 21.11
CA HIS A 98 -18.47 -15.86 21.06
C HIS A 98 -18.37 -17.23 20.40
N GLN A 99 -19.29 -18.16 20.68
CA GLN A 99 -19.30 -19.47 20.05
C GLN A 99 -19.61 -19.40 18.55
N VAL A 100 -20.52 -18.50 18.14
CA VAL A 100 -20.84 -18.28 16.73
C VAL A 100 -19.63 -17.75 15.98
N VAL A 101 -18.97 -16.72 16.50
CA VAL A 101 -17.77 -16.15 15.88
C VAL A 101 -16.66 -17.19 15.79
N MET A 102 -16.38 -17.94 16.86
CA MET A 102 -15.37 -19.01 16.84
C MET A 102 -15.69 -20.09 15.80
N ARG A 103 -16.96 -20.44 15.61
CA ARG A 103 -17.39 -21.41 14.59
C ARG A 103 -17.15 -20.85 13.18
N GLN A 104 -17.50 -19.59 12.94
CA GLN A 104 -17.27 -18.93 11.65
C GLN A 104 -15.78 -18.83 11.33
N THR A 105 -14.94 -18.48 12.32
CA THR A 105 -13.48 -18.44 12.15
C THR A 105 -12.93 -19.79 11.72
N ARG A 106 -13.37 -20.90 12.33
CA ARG A 106 -12.93 -22.25 11.92
C ARG A 106 -13.32 -22.60 10.49
N VAL A 107 -14.52 -22.21 10.05
CA VAL A 107 -14.96 -22.43 8.66
C VAL A 107 -14.10 -21.63 7.69
N LEU A 108 -13.78 -20.37 8.03
CA LEU A 108 -12.91 -19.53 7.22
C LEU A 108 -11.47 -20.07 7.18
N ASP A 109 -10.91 -20.49 8.31
CA ASP A 109 -9.57 -21.09 8.36
C ASP A 109 -9.48 -22.38 7.52
N GLY A 110 -10.55 -23.17 7.51
CA GLY A 110 -10.67 -24.39 6.69
C GLY A 110 -10.97 -24.17 5.20
N SER A 111 -11.21 -22.92 4.77
CA SER A 111 -11.64 -22.62 3.40
C SER A 111 -10.51 -22.67 2.35
N GLY A 112 -9.25 -22.75 2.78
CA GLY A 112 -8.09 -22.80 1.86
C GLY A 112 -7.81 -21.48 1.13
N ILE A 113 -8.48 -20.37 1.45
CA ILE A 113 -8.28 -19.08 0.77
C ILE A 113 -6.81 -18.64 0.80
N ALA A 114 -6.14 -18.80 1.95
CA ALA A 114 -4.74 -18.44 2.09
C ALA A 114 -3.82 -19.28 1.18
N GLU A 115 -4.13 -20.55 0.96
CA GLU A 115 -3.38 -21.42 0.07
C GLU A 115 -3.58 -21.01 -1.40
N ALA A 116 -4.82 -20.70 -1.78
CA ALA A 116 -5.15 -20.19 -3.11
C ALA A 116 -4.42 -18.86 -3.40
N GLU A 117 -4.43 -17.92 -2.45
CA GLU A 117 -3.70 -16.64 -2.56
C GLU A 117 -2.19 -16.85 -2.75
N ARG A 118 -1.57 -17.69 -1.92
CA ARG A 118 -0.13 -17.99 -2.02
C ARG A 118 0.22 -18.62 -3.36
N THR A 119 -0.60 -19.55 -3.84
CA THR A 119 -0.40 -20.20 -5.14
C THR A 119 -0.50 -19.21 -6.30
N ALA A 120 -1.51 -18.34 -6.28
CA ALA A 120 -1.67 -17.29 -7.28
C ALA A 120 -0.49 -16.31 -7.27
N GLN A 121 -0.02 -15.91 -6.09
CA GLN A 121 1.12 -15.01 -5.94
C GLN A 121 2.43 -15.64 -6.43
N ALA A 122 2.68 -16.91 -6.11
CA ALA A 122 3.85 -17.64 -6.59
C ALA A 122 3.86 -17.74 -8.12
N LYS A 123 2.71 -18.05 -8.74
CA LYS A 123 2.56 -18.08 -10.21
C LYS A 123 2.87 -16.71 -10.83
N HIS A 124 2.28 -15.65 -10.30
CA HIS A 124 2.52 -14.29 -10.80
C HIS A 124 4.01 -13.90 -10.72
N TYR A 125 4.68 -14.22 -9.61
CA TYR A 125 6.11 -13.95 -9.47
C TYR A 125 6.96 -14.73 -10.48
N ALA A 126 6.65 -15.99 -10.74
CA ALA A 126 7.34 -16.77 -11.77
C ALA A 126 7.19 -16.13 -13.16
N GLU A 127 5.98 -15.70 -13.53
CA GLU A 127 5.71 -15.02 -14.81
C GLU A 127 6.48 -13.70 -14.95
N VAL A 128 6.52 -12.89 -13.88
CA VAL A 128 7.27 -11.62 -13.87
C VAL A 128 8.76 -11.87 -14.02
N GLN A 129 9.31 -12.89 -13.35
CA GLN A 129 10.74 -13.22 -13.48
C GLN A 129 11.08 -13.72 -14.88
N ALA A 130 10.25 -14.57 -15.48
CA ALA A 130 10.42 -15.01 -16.86
C ALA A 130 10.44 -13.83 -17.85
N LYS A 131 9.50 -12.88 -17.70
CA LYS A 131 9.45 -11.66 -18.52
C LYS A 131 10.70 -10.79 -18.35
N LYS A 132 11.26 -10.70 -17.15
CA LYS A 132 12.50 -9.94 -16.90
C LYS A 132 13.72 -10.62 -17.53
N ALA A 133 13.80 -11.95 -17.49
CA ALA A 133 14.91 -12.69 -18.10
C ALA A 133 14.90 -12.66 -19.63
N ALA A 134 13.73 -12.43 -20.24
CA ALA A 134 13.56 -12.33 -21.69
C ALA A 134 13.81 -10.91 -22.26
N ARG A 135 14.11 -9.92 -21.41
CA ARG A 135 14.34 -8.52 -21.78
C ARG A 135 15.81 -8.15 -21.61
#